data_AF-A0A8H7SP02-F1
#
_entry.id   AF-A0A8H7SP02-F1
#
_cell.length_a   1.000
_cell.length_b   1.000
_cell.length_c   1.000
_cell.angle_alpha   90.00
_cell.angle_beta   90.00
_cell.angle_gamma   90.00
#
_symmetry.space_group_name_H-M   'P 1'
#
loop_
_entity.id
_entity.type
_entity.pdbx_description
1 polymer ?
#
loop_
_entity_poly.entity_id
_entity_poly.type
_entity_poly.pdbx_seq_one_letter_code
_entity_poly.pdbx_strand_id
1 'polypeptide(L)'
;MNTARRPWMHAILEKEWTQFKAANEKAMKEEGITDMDDLIDESIRDYQEEENSFYLQQEQVELDNAIQQYQDSLDNKICAHCQRAYLGPSTLNDVPILSCPNCGFYATERCLVEVEKSAHTHTSICHGSMEYALEPGTDDTLLAICSVCDLWTMFSM
;
A
#
# COMPACT_ATOMS: atom_id res chain seq x y z
N MET A 1 19.79 -11.73 -83.92
CA MET A 1 18.40 -11.59 -83.44
C MET A 1 18.04 -12.78 -82.58
N ASN A 2 17.48 -12.51 -81.40
CA ASN A 2 16.70 -13.40 -80.53
C ASN A 2 17.37 -14.63 -79.89
N THR A 3 18.21 -14.39 -78.88
CA THR A 3 18.26 -15.28 -77.70
C THR A 3 17.07 -14.97 -76.78
N ALA A 4 15.86 -15.30 -77.23
CA ALA A 4 14.71 -15.34 -76.37
C ALA A 4 14.89 -16.52 -75.39
N ARG A 5 15.51 -16.26 -74.23
CA ARG A 5 15.47 -17.19 -73.09
C ARG A 5 14.00 -17.49 -72.82
N ARG A 6 13.64 -18.76 -72.93
CA ARG A 6 12.25 -19.18 -72.93
C ARG A 6 11.62 -18.92 -71.55
N PRO A 7 10.50 -18.16 -71.44
CA PRO A 7 9.90 -17.75 -70.17
C PRO A 7 9.61 -18.90 -69.19
N TRP A 8 9.30 -20.09 -69.72
CA TRP A 8 9.03 -21.29 -68.91
C TRP A 8 10.24 -21.80 -68.11
N MET A 9 11.48 -21.62 -68.60
CA MET A 9 12.67 -22.02 -67.82
C MET A 9 12.90 -21.09 -66.63
N HIS A 10 12.57 -19.80 -66.75
CA HIS A 10 12.61 -18.88 -65.63
C HIS A 10 11.56 -19.23 -64.58
N ALA A 11 10.34 -19.57 -65.00
CA ALA A 11 9.29 -20.01 -64.08
C ALA A 11 9.63 -21.33 -63.36
N ILE A 12 10.30 -22.26 -64.03
CA ILE A 12 10.77 -23.52 -63.40
C ILE A 12 11.87 -23.22 -62.38
N LEU A 13 12.88 -22.43 -62.74
CA LEU A 13 13.97 -22.07 -61.83
C LEU A 13 13.48 -21.30 -60.61
N GLU A 14 12.50 -20.42 -60.78
CA GLU A 14 11.89 -19.66 -59.67
C GLU A 14 11.08 -20.56 -58.74
N LYS A 15 10.39 -21.56 -59.29
CA LYS A 15 9.70 -22.59 -58.53
C LYS A 15 10.66 -23.53 -57.77
N GLU A 16 11.74 -23.95 -58.40
CA GLU A 16 12.77 -24.78 -57.77
C GLU A 16 13.50 -24.01 -56.67
N TRP A 17 13.78 -22.73 -56.89
CA TRP A 17 14.41 -21.85 -55.91
C TRP A 17 13.53 -21.59 -54.69
N THR A 18 12.23 -21.37 -54.89
CA THR A 18 11.28 -21.19 -53.79
C THR A 18 11.09 -22.47 -52.99
N GLN A 19 11.04 -23.63 -53.65
CA GLN A 19 11.00 -24.94 -52.97
C GLN A 19 12.27 -25.21 -52.18
N PHE A 20 13.44 -24.90 -52.75
CA PHE A 20 14.72 -25.04 -52.05
C PHE A 20 14.78 -24.15 -50.81
N LYS A 21 14.40 -22.88 -50.93
CA LYS A 21 14.34 -21.95 -49.78
C LYS A 21 13.42 -22.47 -48.68
N ALA A 22 12.21 -22.89 -49.03
CA ALA A 22 11.24 -23.40 -48.06
C ALA A 22 11.74 -24.69 -47.36
N ALA A 23 12.36 -25.60 -48.10
CA ALA A 23 12.93 -26.82 -47.53
C ALA A 23 14.11 -26.54 -46.60
N ASN A 24 14.98 -25.59 -46.99
CA ASN A 24 16.16 -25.22 -46.21
C ASN A 24 15.78 -24.45 -44.94
N GLU A 25 14.81 -23.53 -45.03
CA GLU A 25 14.29 -22.80 -43.86
C GLU A 25 13.59 -23.74 -42.87
N LYS A 26 12.85 -24.73 -43.37
CA LYS A 26 12.25 -25.78 -42.54
C LYS A 26 13.30 -26.66 -41.86
N ALA A 27 14.37 -27.04 -42.57
CA ALA A 27 15.47 -27.80 -42.00
C ALA A 27 16.23 -27.00 -40.92
N MET A 28 16.49 -25.71 -41.16
CA MET A 28 17.12 -24.83 -40.17
C MET A 28 16.27 -24.70 -38.90
N LYS A 29 14.94 -24.53 -39.05
CA LYS A 29 14.00 -24.54 -37.91
C LYS A 29 13.98 -25.86 -37.16
N GLU A 30 14.06 -27.01 -37.85
CA GLU A 30 14.11 -28.34 -37.23
C GLU A 30 15.42 -28.61 -36.49
N GLU A 31 16.52 -27.99 -36.91
CA GLU A 31 17.81 -28.02 -36.22
C GLU A 31 17.93 -26.99 -35.08
N GLY A 32 16.87 -26.21 -34.82
CA GLY A 32 16.86 -25.19 -33.78
C GLY A 32 17.67 -23.94 -34.12
N ILE A 33 17.98 -23.73 -35.40
CA ILE A 33 18.61 -22.51 -35.90
C ILE A 33 17.50 -21.45 -36.02
N THR A 34 17.30 -20.70 -34.94
CA THR A 34 16.33 -19.60 -34.86
C THR A 34 16.87 -18.35 -35.57
N ASP A 35 15.95 -17.56 -36.14
CA ASP A 35 16.31 -16.28 -36.74
C ASP A 35 16.87 -15.33 -35.67
N MET A 36 17.85 -14.51 -36.05
CA MET A 36 18.47 -13.56 -35.13
C MET A 36 17.45 -12.50 -34.68
N ASP A 37 16.52 -12.12 -35.56
CA ASP A 37 15.47 -11.16 -35.25
C ASP A 37 14.51 -11.69 -34.18
N ASP A 38 14.15 -12.99 -34.25
CA ASP A 38 13.30 -13.64 -33.24
C ASP A 38 13.99 -13.69 -31.87
N LEU A 39 15.30 -13.97 -31.84
CA LEU A 39 16.10 -13.97 -30.61
C LEU A 39 16.25 -12.57 -30.00
N ILE A 40 16.33 -11.54 -30.83
CA ILE A 40 16.36 -10.13 -30.38
C ILE A 40 15.02 -9.75 -29.76
N ASP A 41 13.91 -10.12 -30.40
CA ASP A 41 12.56 -9.83 -29.90
C ASP A 41 12.25 -10.55 -28.58
N GLU A 42 12.73 -11.79 -28.43
CA GLU A 42 12.60 -12.56 -27.18
C GLU A 42 13.43 -11.89 -26.06
N SER A 43 14.70 -11.56 -26.35
CA SER A 43 15.55 -10.86 -25.38
C SER A 43 14.99 -9.51 -24.93
N ILE A 44 14.46 -8.70 -25.85
CA ILE A 44 13.85 -7.41 -25.50
C ILE A 44 12.65 -7.60 -24.56
N ARG A 45 11.84 -8.64 -24.82
CA ARG A 45 10.66 -8.95 -24.03
C ARG A 45 11.04 -9.38 -22.62
N ASP A 46 12.04 -10.25 -22.48
CA ASP A 46 12.55 -10.70 -21.20
C ASP A 46 13.08 -9.53 -20.36
N TYR A 47 13.87 -8.64 -20.97
CA TYR A 47 14.35 -7.42 -20.28
C TYR A 47 13.19 -6.53 -19.82
N GLN A 48 12.16 -6.35 -20.64
CA GLN A 48 11.00 -5.54 -20.29
C GLN A 48 10.15 -6.19 -19.18
N GLU A 49 10.01 -7.51 -19.18
CA GLU A 49 9.30 -8.24 -18.15
C GLU A 49 10.02 -8.16 -16.81
N GLU A 50 11.35 -8.35 -16.79
CA GLU A 50 12.17 -8.19 -15.59
C GLU A 50 12.10 -6.76 -15.05
N GLU A 51 12.29 -5.76 -15.91
CA GLU A 51 12.25 -4.35 -15.53
C GLU A 51 10.86 -3.95 -15.00
N ASN A 52 9.78 -4.36 -15.68
CA ASN A 52 8.42 -4.12 -15.20
C ASN A 52 8.15 -4.81 -13.85
N SER A 53 8.65 -6.04 -13.66
CA SER A 53 8.48 -6.75 -12.39
C SER A 53 9.15 -6.00 -11.23
N PHE A 54 10.33 -5.43 -11.49
CA PHE A 54 11.07 -4.64 -10.51
C PHE A 54 10.31 -3.36 -10.13
N TYR A 55 9.79 -2.62 -11.11
CA TYR A 55 9.00 -1.41 -10.85
C TYR A 55 7.72 -1.70 -10.08
N LEU A 56 6.98 -2.75 -10.47
CA LEU A 56 5.75 -3.15 -9.77
C LEU A 56 6.03 -3.57 -8.32
N GLN A 57 7.14 -4.27 -8.08
CA GLN A 57 7.53 -4.66 -6.73
C GLN A 57 7.89 -3.44 -5.87
N GLN A 58 8.58 -2.45 -6.44
CA GLN A 58 8.90 -1.21 -5.73
C GLN A 58 7.63 -0.42 -5.39
N GLU A 59 6.71 -0.25 -6.36
CA GLU A 59 5.45 0.46 -6.14
C GLU A 59 4.61 -0.22 -5.05
N GLN A 60 4.58 -1.56 -5.03
CA GLN A 60 3.89 -2.31 -3.98
C GLN A 60 4.47 -2.02 -2.59
N VAL A 61 5.81 -1.99 -2.44
CA VAL A 61 6.46 -1.67 -1.16
C VAL A 61 6.16 -0.24 -0.73
N GLU A 62 6.17 0.71 -1.65
CA GLU A 62 5.82 2.10 -1.36
C GLU A 62 4.36 2.24 -0.90
N LEU A 63 3.44 1.54 -1.55
CA LEU A 63 2.03 1.50 -1.18
C LEU A 63 1.83 0.88 0.21
N ASP A 64 2.47 -0.26 0.49
CA ASP A 64 2.38 -0.93 1.78
C ASP A 64 2.90 -0.04 2.92
N ASN A 65 4.02 0.66 2.68
CA ASN A 65 4.55 1.64 3.64
C ASN A 65 3.59 2.81 3.88
N ALA A 66 2.95 3.34 2.82
CA ALA A 66 1.99 4.42 2.94
C ALA A 66 0.73 3.98 3.70
N ILE A 67 0.24 2.75 3.46
CA ILE A 67 -0.88 2.16 4.19
C ILE A 67 -0.52 2.00 5.67
N GLN A 68 0.67 1.48 5.98
CA GLN A 68 1.11 1.33 7.37
C GLN A 68 1.19 2.68 8.09
N GLN A 69 1.78 3.70 7.46
CA GLN A 69 1.84 5.05 8.04
C GLN A 69 0.45 5.65 8.27
N TYR A 70 -0.50 5.40 7.36
CA TYR A 70 -1.88 5.84 7.53
C TYR A 70 -2.57 5.09 8.69
N GLN A 71 -2.37 3.78 8.80
CA GLN A 71 -2.89 2.98 9.91
C GLN A 71 -2.29 3.43 11.25
N ASP A 72 -0.96 3.63 11.31
CA ASP A 72 -0.29 4.18 12.49
C ASP A 72 -0.87 5.56 12.85
N SER A 73 -1.21 6.39 11.84
CA SER A 73 -1.85 7.69 12.08
C SER A 73 -3.28 7.59 12.63
N LEU A 74 -4.02 6.52 12.29
CA LEU A 74 -5.35 6.24 12.81
C LEU A 74 -5.31 5.74 14.26
N ASP A 75 -4.28 4.96 14.60
CA ASP A 75 -4.06 4.46 15.96
C ASP A 75 -3.41 5.51 16.89
N ASN A 76 -2.77 6.53 16.30
CA ASN A 76 -2.19 7.66 17.01
C ASN A 76 -3.27 8.64 17.51
N LYS A 77 -3.92 8.26 18.61
CA LYS A 77 -4.84 9.13 19.35
C LYS A 77 -4.07 10.30 19.96
N ILE A 78 -4.50 11.53 19.69
CA ILE A 78 -3.94 12.73 20.33
C ILE A 78 -4.33 12.71 21.81
N CYS A 79 -3.39 13.04 22.70
CA CYS A 79 -3.65 13.09 24.14
C CYS A 79 -4.80 14.06 24.45
N ALA A 80 -5.88 13.53 25.03
CA ALA A 80 -7.06 14.32 25.39
C ALA A 80 -6.78 15.40 26.44
N HIS A 81 -5.79 15.19 27.31
CA HIS A 81 -5.42 16.13 28.36
C HIS A 81 -4.56 17.30 27.83
N CYS A 82 -3.42 17.03 27.18
CA CYS A 82 -2.49 18.09 26.76
C CYS A 82 -2.62 18.52 25.30
N GLN A 83 -3.28 17.73 24.44
CA GLN A 83 -3.50 17.96 23.00
C GLN A 83 -2.22 18.25 22.19
N ARG A 84 -1.04 17.94 22.74
CA ARG A 84 0.28 18.29 22.17
C ARG A 84 1.10 17.10 21.72
N ALA A 85 0.72 15.89 22.12
CA ALA A 85 1.45 14.67 21.81
C ALA A 85 0.48 13.52 21.55
N TYR A 86 0.90 12.58 20.72
CA TYR A 86 0.23 11.32 20.50
C TYR A 86 0.39 10.39 21.70
N LEU A 87 -0.62 9.57 21.96
CA LEU A 87 -0.56 8.53 22.97
C LEU A 87 0.20 7.33 22.39
N GLY A 88 1.26 6.90 23.08
CA GLY A 88 2.04 5.73 22.72
C GLY A 88 1.66 4.51 23.56
N PRO A 89 1.80 3.28 23.03
CA PRO A 89 1.54 2.05 23.78
C PRO A 89 2.50 1.92 24.97
N SER A 90 1.95 1.52 26.12
CA SER A 90 2.66 1.29 27.38
C SER A 90 1.93 0.23 28.21
N THR A 91 2.48 -0.10 29.37
CA THR A 91 1.92 -1.10 30.28
C THR A 91 1.97 -0.58 31.72
N LEU A 92 0.84 -0.65 32.42
CA LEU A 92 0.74 -0.35 33.84
C LEU A 92 0.16 -1.58 34.54
N ASN A 93 0.90 -2.17 35.49
CA ASN A 93 0.48 -3.38 36.22
C ASN A 93 0.03 -4.53 35.30
N ASP A 94 0.80 -4.80 34.23
CA ASP A 94 0.48 -5.80 33.19
C ASP A 94 -0.79 -5.53 32.36
N VAL A 95 -1.41 -4.35 32.48
CA VAL A 95 -2.53 -3.91 31.65
C VAL A 95 -2.01 -3.05 30.49
N PRO A 96 -2.39 -3.34 29.23
CA PRO A 96 -2.03 -2.51 28.09
C PRO A 96 -2.76 -1.17 28.16
N ILE A 97 -1.99 -0.08 28.12
CA ILE A 97 -2.48 1.29 28.19
C ILE A 97 -1.86 2.14 27.08
N LEU A 98 -2.49 3.27 26.78
CA LEU A 98 -1.98 4.31 25.91
C LEU A 98 -1.57 5.50 26.77
N SER A 99 -0.30 5.92 26.69
CA SER A 99 0.30 6.92 27.57
C SER A 99 0.89 8.09 26.81
N CYS A 100 0.75 9.30 27.34
CA CYS A 100 1.25 10.53 26.77
C CYS A 100 2.67 10.80 27.27
N PRO A 101 3.68 10.88 26.39
CA PRO A 101 5.06 11.16 26.80
C PRO A 101 5.26 12.58 27.35
N ASN A 102 4.36 13.52 27.03
CA ASN A 102 4.51 14.93 27.39
C ASN A 102 3.90 15.29 28.75
N CYS A 103 2.78 14.67 29.14
CA CYS A 103 2.06 15.03 30.37
C CYS A 103 1.81 13.87 31.33
N GLY A 104 2.23 12.64 30.97
CA GLY A 104 2.04 11.46 31.81
C GLY A 104 0.60 10.91 31.85
N PHE A 105 -0.34 11.56 31.16
CA PHE A 105 -1.71 11.06 31.00
C PHE A 105 -1.69 9.64 30.42
N TYR A 106 -2.48 8.73 30.97
CA TYR A 106 -2.69 7.41 30.42
C TYR A 106 -4.17 7.02 30.44
N ALA A 107 -4.55 6.13 29.53
CA ALA A 107 -5.87 5.52 29.50
C ALA A 107 -5.82 4.17 28.78
N THR A 108 -6.73 3.26 29.10
CA THR A 108 -6.94 2.05 28.28
C THR A 108 -7.58 2.43 26.95
N GLU A 109 -7.35 1.60 25.92
CA GLU A 109 -7.96 1.79 24.60
C GLU A 109 -9.50 1.84 24.70
N ARG A 110 -10.07 0.95 25.53
CA ARG A 110 -11.51 0.91 25.79
C ARG A 110 -12.02 2.24 26.37
N CYS A 111 -11.33 2.80 27.36
CA CYS A 111 -11.69 4.10 27.94
C CYS A 111 -11.67 5.20 26.86
N LEU A 112 -10.67 5.21 25.97
CA LEU A 112 -10.57 6.21 24.91
C LEU A 112 -11.69 6.12 23.88
N VAL A 113 -12.17 4.91 23.54
CA VAL A 113 -13.32 4.73 22.65
C VAL A 113 -14.60 5.30 23.28
N GLU A 114 -14.82 5.08 24.57
CA GLU A 114 -15.97 5.63 25.28
C GLU A 114 -15.90 7.16 25.38
N VAL A 115 -14.70 7.70 25.63
CA VAL A 115 -14.42 9.14 25.64
C VAL A 115 -14.73 9.77 24.28
N GLU A 116 -14.22 9.21 23.18
CA GLU A 116 -14.45 9.71 21.82
C GLU A 116 -15.95 9.69 21.48
N LYS A 117 -16.64 8.61 21.83
CA LYS A 117 -18.09 8.49 21.61
C LYS A 117 -18.87 9.55 22.39
N SER A 118 -18.51 9.76 23.66
CA SER A 118 -19.13 10.79 24.51
C SER A 118 -18.88 12.19 23.97
N ALA A 119 -17.62 12.49 23.60
CA ALA A 119 -17.24 13.76 22.99
C ALA A 119 -18.02 14.02 21.70
N HIS A 120 -18.09 13.04 20.79
CA HIS A 120 -18.82 13.17 19.53
C HIS A 120 -20.31 13.42 19.77
N THR A 121 -20.92 12.66 20.67
CA THR A 121 -22.33 12.85 21.05
C THR A 121 -22.55 14.25 21.63
N HIS A 122 -21.68 14.69 22.53
CA HIS A 122 -21.75 16.00 23.14
C HIS A 122 -21.61 17.14 22.13
N THR A 123 -20.66 17.05 21.19
CA THR A 123 -20.45 18.08 20.15
C THR A 123 -21.65 18.26 19.21
N SER A 124 -22.53 17.26 19.12
CA SER A 124 -23.77 17.38 18.34
C SER A 124 -24.86 18.22 19.05
N ILE A 125 -24.72 18.46 20.36
CA ILE A 125 -25.72 19.11 21.22
C ILE A 125 -25.19 20.42 21.82
N CYS A 126 -23.87 20.52 22.04
CA CYS A 126 -23.24 21.66 22.69
C CYS A 126 -22.00 22.12 21.90
N HIS A 127 -21.82 23.44 21.80
CA HIS A 127 -20.65 24.06 21.19
C HIS A 127 -19.42 24.11 22.11
N GLY A 128 -19.53 23.63 23.35
CA GLY A 128 -18.42 23.54 24.29
C GLY A 128 -17.49 22.36 24.01
N SER A 129 -16.25 22.47 24.48
CA SER A 129 -15.28 21.38 24.47
C SER A 129 -15.28 20.62 25.79
N MET A 130 -15.11 19.30 25.72
CA MET A 130 -14.88 18.47 26.91
C MET A 130 -13.40 18.59 27.32
N GLU A 131 -13.18 18.93 28.59
CA GLU A 131 -11.87 18.88 29.24
C GLU A 131 -11.75 17.60 30.06
N TYR A 132 -10.56 17.01 30.09
CA TYR A 132 -10.32 15.70 30.70
C TYR A 132 -9.26 15.80 31.79
N ALA A 133 -9.56 15.25 32.96
CA ALA A 133 -8.65 15.18 34.09
C ALA A 133 -8.74 13.82 34.79
N LEU A 134 -7.62 13.33 35.29
CA LEU A 134 -7.63 12.18 36.19
C LEU A 134 -8.24 12.62 37.52
N GLU A 135 -9.18 11.83 38.04
CA GLU A 135 -9.82 12.14 39.32
C GLU A 135 -8.79 11.96 40.46
N PRO A 136 -8.63 12.96 41.34
CA PRO A 136 -7.70 12.85 42.46
C PRO A 136 -8.12 11.76 43.46
N GLY A 137 -7.25 10.79 43.71
CA GLY A 137 -7.46 9.75 44.71
C GLY A 137 -7.97 8.41 44.14
N THR A 138 -8.14 8.34 42.83
CA THR A 138 -8.47 7.12 42.08
C THR A 138 -7.47 6.96 40.94
N ASP A 139 -6.80 5.82 40.87
CA ASP A 139 -5.77 5.58 39.84
C ASP A 139 -6.38 5.21 38.47
N ASP A 140 -7.71 4.97 38.44
CA ASP A 140 -8.41 4.34 37.32
C ASP A 140 -9.66 5.10 36.84
N THR A 141 -9.89 6.35 37.26
CA THR A 141 -11.05 7.13 36.77
C THR A 141 -10.67 8.43 36.07
N LEU A 142 -11.28 8.62 34.90
CA LEU A 142 -11.14 9.80 34.07
C LEU A 142 -12.42 10.63 34.19
N LEU A 143 -12.26 11.88 34.61
CA LEU A 143 -13.33 12.87 34.67
C LEU A 143 -13.31 13.72 33.40
N ALA A 144 -14.48 13.86 32.78
CA ALA A 144 -14.69 14.74 31.65
C ALA A 144 -15.73 15.81 31.99
N ILE A 145 -15.42 17.08 31.73
CA ILE A 145 -16.29 18.23 32.06
C ILE A 145 -16.39 19.16 30.86
N CYS A 146 -17.60 19.60 30.53
CA CYS A 146 -17.84 20.68 29.59
C CYS A 146 -17.98 22.02 30.33
N SER A 147 -17.18 23.02 29.96
CA SER A 147 -17.21 24.36 30.56
C SER A 147 -18.42 25.23 30.16
N VAL A 148 -19.27 24.74 29.25
CA VAL A 148 -20.41 25.51 28.70
C VAL A 148 -21.76 25.01 29.23
N CYS A 149 -21.96 23.69 29.29
CA CYS A 149 -23.22 23.10 29.72
C CYS A 149 -23.13 22.39 31.08
N ASP A 150 -21.97 22.45 31.74
CA ASP A 150 -21.66 21.79 33.00
C ASP A 150 -21.93 20.27 32.98
N LEU A 151 -21.94 19.66 31.79
CA LEU A 151 -22.01 18.21 31.67
C LEU A 151 -20.73 17.62 32.24
N TRP A 152 -20.89 16.71 33.20
CA TRP A 152 -19.80 15.94 33.76
C TRP A 152 -20.06 14.46 33.51
N THR A 153 -19.01 13.71 33.19
CA THR A 153 -19.06 12.27 32.94
C THR A 153 -17.78 11.64 33.48
N MET A 154 -17.90 10.47 34.08
CA MET A 154 -16.76 9.70 34.59
C MET A 154 -16.62 8.42 33.77
N PHE A 155 -15.38 8.10 33.42
CA PHE A 155 -15.01 6.86 32.72
C PHE A 155 -14.09 6.05 33.62
N SER A 156 -14.35 4.74 33.69
CA SER A 156 -13.46 3.78 34.33
C SER A 156 -12.45 3.24 33.31
N MET A 157 -11.16 3.24 33.68
CA MET A 157 -10.08 2.71 32.85
C MET A 157 -10.03 1.18 32.85
#